data_AF-A0A842Q945-F1
#
_entry.id   AF-A0A842Q945-F1
#
_cell.length_a   1.000
_cell.length_b   1.000
_cell.length_c   1.000
_cell.angle_alpha   90.00
_cell.angle_beta   90.00
_cell.angle_gamma   90.00
#
_symmetry.space_group_name_H-M   'P 1'
#
loop_
_entity.id
_entity.type
_entity.pdbx_description
1 polymer ?
#
loop_
_entity_poly.entity_id
_entity_poly.type
_entity_poly.pdbx_seq_one_letter_code
_entity_poly.pdbx_strand_id
1 'polypeptide(L)'
;MNEAIIMKKILFLFTVCIVGVSLVLASYESFINIVGVDNHGNGILGNITVEIQEGKGRVLVDTTPLQGIYTQNSERIAVEVASDVTGFDFSEYDVIYSIVTDNAHVIDGPSAGGALALATISAIEGREISGNFAMTGTINEDGSVGPVGEVLVKAKAAADNGITVFLIPEGQVVQNQYVRKIKTPSPGWYIETIEPVRVNVIEYAEDKWDMEVHEVSNINEVMKYAFGDIPEREAEEIDRIEENITLPNFTSPVNDYNEFSWMVSDELTRAENIYSQVTEELESSGLPQEIKLLLSELMGGSGEYLKRANDIEGQGYAYSSANEAFKSIITSNVVKDLIGYYSSENPDQYIDLRLTEIKTQIIKTKSEVLEKTNKMICDPENFEWAVAARERITYAENRV
;
A
#
# COMPACT_ATOMS: atom_id res chain seq x y z
N MET A 1 -13.46 60.88 44.35
CA MET A 1 -13.16 59.46 44.64
C MET A 1 -13.74 58.49 43.59
N ASN A 2 -14.84 58.83 42.90
CA ASN A 2 -15.46 57.94 41.89
C ASN A 2 -14.75 57.88 40.53
N GLU A 3 -14.18 58.97 40.02
CA GLU A 3 -13.59 58.96 38.66
C GLU A 3 -12.31 58.12 38.57
N ALA A 4 -11.45 58.14 39.58
CA ALA A 4 -10.22 57.35 39.61
C ALA A 4 -10.49 55.82 39.68
N ILE A 5 -11.61 55.41 40.27
CA ILE A 5 -12.01 54.00 40.36
C ILE A 5 -12.58 53.53 39.01
N ILE A 6 -13.34 54.39 38.33
CA ILE A 6 -13.88 54.11 36.99
C ILE A 6 -12.73 53.98 35.98
N MET A 7 -11.74 54.87 36.02
CA MET A 7 -10.60 54.85 35.10
C MET A 7 -9.70 53.62 35.31
N LYS A 8 -9.50 53.17 36.56
CA LYS A 8 -8.80 51.90 36.85
C LYS A 8 -9.57 50.66 36.39
N LYS A 9 -10.90 50.65 36.51
CA LYS A 9 -11.74 49.55 36.01
C LYS A 9 -11.76 49.47 34.49
N ILE A 10 -11.81 50.61 33.81
CA ILE A 10 -11.73 50.68 32.34
C ILE A 10 -10.34 50.23 31.88
N LEU A 11 -9.27 50.69 32.52
CA LEU A 11 -7.91 50.27 32.18
C LEU A 11 -7.71 48.76 32.42
N PHE A 12 -8.22 48.22 33.53
CA PHE A 12 -8.17 46.77 33.81
C PHE A 12 -8.98 45.95 32.80
N LEU A 13 -10.19 46.39 32.42
CA LEU A 13 -10.96 45.74 31.35
C LEU A 13 -10.24 45.81 30.01
N PHE A 14 -9.58 46.93 29.69
CA PHE A 14 -8.81 47.10 28.47
C PHE A 14 -7.55 46.21 28.46
N THR A 15 -6.87 46.06 29.60
CA THR A 15 -5.73 45.12 29.74
C THR A 15 -6.20 43.67 29.65
N VAL A 16 -7.34 43.30 30.25
CA VAL A 16 -7.92 41.95 30.13
C VAL A 16 -8.39 41.66 28.70
N CYS A 17 -8.92 42.66 27.98
CA CYS A 17 -9.27 42.52 26.56
C CYS A 17 -8.03 42.46 25.65
N ILE A 18 -6.95 43.19 25.92
CA ILE A 18 -5.71 43.12 25.12
C ILE A 18 -4.94 41.81 25.38
N VAL A 19 -4.93 41.33 26.63
CA VAL A 19 -4.35 40.02 26.98
C VAL A 19 -5.25 38.87 26.53
N GLY A 20 -6.57 39.07 26.49
CA GLY A 20 -7.56 38.09 26.03
C GLY A 20 -7.69 37.94 24.51
N VAL A 21 -7.09 38.83 23.71
CA VAL A 21 -7.21 38.85 22.23
C VAL A 21 -5.92 38.38 21.53
N SER A 22 -4.94 37.82 22.25
CA SER A 22 -3.67 37.38 21.67
C SER A 22 -3.33 35.90 21.86
N LEU A 23 -4.25 35.05 22.36
CA LEU A 23 -4.13 33.62 22.14
C LEU A 23 -4.67 33.30 20.74
N VAL A 24 -3.84 33.55 19.73
CA VAL A 24 -3.92 32.72 18.52
C VAL A 24 -3.51 31.34 19.02
N LEU A 25 -4.48 30.48 19.31
CA LEU A 25 -4.21 29.05 19.44
C LEU A 25 -3.58 28.66 18.10
N ALA A 26 -2.33 28.20 18.12
CA ALA A 26 -1.72 27.65 16.93
C ALA A 26 -2.55 26.44 16.53
N SER A 27 -3.38 26.59 15.49
CA SER A 27 -4.11 25.49 14.89
C SER A 27 -3.13 24.77 13.96
N TYR A 28 -2.67 23.60 14.38
CA TYR A 28 -1.91 22.70 13.53
C TYR A 28 -2.92 21.95 12.66
N GLU A 29 -3.18 22.50 11.49
CA GLU A 29 -4.13 21.94 10.54
C GLU A 29 -3.49 21.89 9.15
N SER A 30 -3.72 20.79 8.44
CA SER A 30 -3.35 20.67 7.04
C SER A 30 -4.40 19.91 6.26
N PHE A 31 -4.31 20.07 4.94
CA PHE A 31 -5.19 19.44 3.99
C PHE A 31 -4.38 18.85 2.84
N ILE A 32 -4.70 17.64 2.42
CA ILE A 32 -4.12 17.01 1.22
C ILE A 32 -5.16 16.18 0.46
N ASN A 33 -5.03 16.17 -0.87
CA ASN A 33 -5.77 15.23 -1.71
C ASN A 33 -5.06 13.87 -1.74
N ILE A 34 -5.83 12.81 -1.59
CA ILE A 34 -5.38 11.42 -1.72
C ILE A 34 -6.09 10.73 -2.88
N VAL A 35 -5.46 9.69 -3.41
CA VAL A 35 -6.02 8.87 -4.48
C VAL A 35 -6.08 7.41 -4.08
N GLY A 36 -7.14 6.75 -4.52
CA GLY A 36 -7.37 5.33 -4.31
C GLY A 36 -7.97 4.68 -5.54
N VAL A 37 -8.31 3.40 -5.40
CA VAL A 37 -9.09 2.66 -6.39
C VAL A 37 -10.23 1.96 -5.66
N ASP A 38 -11.42 1.97 -6.26
CA ASP A 38 -12.59 1.29 -5.72
C ASP A 38 -12.58 -0.23 -6.04
N ASN A 39 -13.57 -0.95 -5.52
CA ASN A 39 -13.70 -2.40 -5.75
C ASN A 39 -14.00 -2.79 -7.22
N HIS A 40 -14.21 -1.83 -8.11
CA HIS A 40 -14.48 -2.03 -9.54
C HIS A 40 -13.27 -1.66 -10.41
N GLY A 41 -12.15 -1.23 -9.81
CA GLY A 41 -10.96 -0.79 -10.53
C GLY A 41 -11.04 0.66 -11.01
N ASN A 42 -12.00 1.46 -10.54
CA ASN A 42 -12.08 2.89 -10.87
C ASN A 42 -11.26 3.70 -9.87
N GLY A 43 -10.48 4.66 -10.37
CA GLY A 43 -9.77 5.58 -9.51
C GLY A 43 -10.72 6.55 -8.81
N ILE A 44 -10.43 6.83 -7.54
CA ILE A 44 -11.20 7.75 -6.69
C ILE A 44 -10.25 8.80 -6.09
N LEU A 45 -10.75 10.02 -5.95
CA LEU A 45 -10.13 11.07 -5.15
C LEU A 45 -10.82 11.13 -3.79
N GLY A 46 -10.02 11.20 -2.74
CA GLY A 46 -10.47 11.49 -1.39
C GLY A 46 -9.64 12.63 -0.82
N ASN A 47 -10.09 13.20 0.30
CA ASN A 47 -9.38 14.28 0.95
C ASN A 47 -9.08 13.89 2.40
N ILE A 48 -7.91 14.29 2.88
CA ILE A 48 -7.53 14.14 4.28
C ILE A 48 -7.31 15.53 4.86
N THR A 49 -7.94 15.77 6.00
CA THR A 49 -7.58 16.86 6.91
C THR A 49 -6.83 16.26 8.10
N VAL A 50 -5.70 16.85 8.47
CA VAL A 50 -4.94 16.48 9.68
C VAL A 50 -5.06 17.60 10.68
N GLU A 51 -5.56 17.28 11.87
CA GLU A 51 -5.64 18.20 13.01
C GLU A 51 -4.75 17.69 14.14
N ILE A 52 -3.87 18.55 14.67
CA ILE A 52 -3.03 18.23 15.82
C ILE A 52 -3.42 19.15 16.99
N GLN A 53 -3.76 18.55 18.12
CA GLN A 53 -4.22 19.27 19.31
C GLN A 53 -3.61 18.69 20.59
N GLU A 54 -3.54 19.48 21.67
CA GLU A 54 -3.08 18.99 22.98
C GLU A 54 -3.88 17.75 23.41
N GLY A 55 -3.16 16.71 23.84
CA GLY A 55 -3.67 15.37 23.95
C GLY A 55 -2.77 14.41 24.74
N LYS A 56 -2.78 13.14 24.37
CA LYS A 56 -2.05 12.05 25.05
C LYS A 56 -1.23 11.19 24.09
N GLY A 57 -0.79 11.75 22.96
CA GLY A 57 -0.05 11.01 21.94
C GLY A 57 -0.88 9.99 21.19
N ARG A 58 -2.18 10.23 21.02
CA ARG A 58 -3.08 9.31 20.32
C ARG A 58 -3.15 9.65 18.85
N VAL A 59 -3.17 8.62 18.03
CA VAL A 59 -3.57 8.71 16.62
C VAL A 59 -5.04 8.31 16.53
N LEU A 60 -5.86 9.26 16.09
CA LEU A 60 -7.31 9.19 16.02
C LEU A 60 -7.77 9.39 14.58
N VAL A 61 -8.98 8.93 14.31
CA VAL A 61 -9.55 8.87 12.97
C VAL A 61 -11.02 9.30 13.00
N ASP A 62 -11.38 10.14 12.05
CA ASP A 62 -12.76 10.48 11.73
C ASP A 62 -12.98 10.25 10.23
N THR A 63 -13.67 9.17 9.87
CA THR A 63 -13.71 8.70 8.49
C THR A 63 -15.14 8.55 7.99
N THR A 64 -15.37 9.05 6.79
CA THR A 64 -16.57 8.82 5.99
C THR A 64 -16.06 8.50 4.59
N PRO A 65 -15.71 7.23 4.28
CA PRO A 65 -16.34 5.96 4.70
C PRO A 65 -15.60 5.11 5.76
N LEU A 66 -16.03 3.86 6.01
CA LEU A 66 -15.35 2.93 6.94
C LEU A 66 -13.88 2.72 6.55
N GLN A 67 -13.00 2.53 7.53
CA GLN A 67 -11.58 2.33 7.30
C GLN A 67 -11.09 0.92 7.69
N GLY A 68 -10.10 0.40 6.97
CA GLY A 68 -9.44 -0.85 7.33
C GLY A 68 -8.12 -0.66 8.09
N ILE A 69 -7.40 -1.77 8.31
CA ILE A 69 -6.25 -1.81 9.24
C ILE A 69 -4.94 -1.29 8.61
N TYR A 70 -4.80 -1.34 7.29
CA TYR A 70 -3.57 -0.89 6.63
C TYR A 70 -3.49 0.63 6.58
N THR A 71 -4.63 1.31 6.41
CA THR A 71 -4.71 2.77 6.54
C THR A 71 -4.34 3.19 7.95
N GLN A 72 -4.91 2.54 8.98
CA GLN A 72 -4.60 2.80 10.39
C GLN A 72 -3.11 2.63 10.73
N ASN A 73 -2.46 1.62 10.14
CA ASN A 73 -1.02 1.44 10.32
C ASN A 73 -0.22 2.58 9.66
N SER A 74 -0.64 3.00 8.47
CA SER A 74 0.02 4.08 7.72
C SER A 74 -0.06 5.42 8.43
N GLU A 75 -1.18 5.71 9.10
CA GLU A 75 -1.37 6.91 9.92
C GLU A 75 -0.37 6.97 11.09
N ARG A 76 -0.09 5.83 11.73
CA ARG A 76 0.88 5.74 12.83
C ARG A 76 2.30 5.95 12.34
N ILE A 77 2.68 5.28 11.25
CA ILE A 77 3.99 5.46 10.63
C ILE A 77 4.15 6.91 10.15
N ALA A 78 3.11 7.53 9.60
CA ALA A 78 3.13 8.93 9.18
C ALA A 78 3.43 9.89 10.34
N VAL A 79 2.89 9.64 11.54
CA VAL A 79 3.20 10.43 12.75
C VAL A 79 4.65 10.23 13.19
N GLU A 80 5.15 9.00 13.16
CA GLU A 80 6.55 8.68 13.50
C GLU A 80 7.53 9.36 12.52
N VAL A 81 7.29 9.24 11.22
CA VAL A 81 8.09 9.90 10.18
C VAL A 81 8.01 11.43 10.33
N ALA A 82 6.84 11.99 10.60
CA ALA A 82 6.69 13.42 10.83
C ALA A 82 7.47 13.90 12.07
N SER A 83 7.46 13.12 13.16
CA SER A 83 8.26 13.36 14.37
C SER A 83 9.75 13.38 14.04
N ASP A 84 10.23 12.38 13.31
CA ASP A 84 11.64 12.25 12.95
C ASP A 84 12.13 13.38 12.03
N VAL A 85 11.29 13.79 11.08
CA VAL A 85 11.61 14.86 10.13
C VAL A 85 11.59 16.25 10.79
N THR A 86 10.59 16.53 11.62
CA THR A 86 10.36 17.87 12.17
C THR A 86 10.95 18.07 13.56
N GLY A 87 11.26 16.99 14.28
CA GLY A 87 11.63 17.00 15.70
C GLY A 87 10.45 17.30 16.64
N PHE A 88 9.21 17.24 16.17
CA PHE A 88 8.01 17.51 16.97
C PHE A 88 7.67 16.31 17.87
N ASP A 89 7.54 16.55 19.18
CA ASP A 89 7.17 15.52 20.16
C ASP A 89 5.64 15.42 20.28
N PHE A 90 5.09 14.32 19.78
CA PHE A 90 3.65 14.03 19.85
C PHE A 90 3.18 13.48 21.20
N SER A 91 4.04 13.25 22.20
CA SER A 91 3.63 12.62 23.47
C SER A 91 2.48 13.32 24.18
N GLU A 92 2.39 14.65 24.05
CA GLU A 92 1.34 15.50 24.62
C GLU A 92 0.38 16.05 23.56
N TYR A 93 0.35 15.46 22.36
CA TYR A 93 -0.51 15.89 21.25
C TYR A 93 -1.23 14.71 20.60
N ASP A 94 -2.54 14.83 20.42
CA ASP A 94 -3.30 13.87 19.60
C ASP A 94 -3.29 14.33 18.14
N VAL A 95 -3.17 13.38 17.22
CA VAL A 95 -3.29 13.57 15.78
C VAL A 95 -4.60 12.98 15.33
N ILE A 96 -5.44 13.77 14.65
CA ILE A 96 -6.73 13.36 14.13
C ILE A 96 -6.65 13.40 12.60
N TYR A 97 -6.84 12.24 11.98
CA TYR A 97 -7.01 12.12 10.53
C TYR A 97 -8.49 12.10 10.17
N SER A 98 -8.94 13.15 9.50
CA SER A 98 -10.30 13.27 9.00
C SER A 98 -10.33 12.93 7.50
N ILE A 99 -10.85 11.75 7.14
CA ILE A 99 -10.84 11.25 5.74
C ILE A 99 -12.25 11.30 5.17
N VAL A 100 -12.43 12.05 4.08
CA VAL A 100 -13.71 12.19 3.39
C VAL A 100 -13.57 11.73 1.94
N THR A 101 -14.44 10.80 1.54
CA THR A 101 -14.53 10.33 0.15
C THR A 101 -15.98 10.00 -0.20
N ASP A 102 -16.52 10.64 -1.25
CA ASP A 102 -17.94 10.47 -1.63
C ASP A 102 -18.23 9.16 -2.38
N ASN A 103 -17.21 8.47 -2.89
CA ASN A 103 -17.34 7.37 -3.86
C ASN A 103 -16.83 6.00 -3.35
N ALA A 104 -16.63 5.85 -2.04
CA ALA A 104 -16.20 4.58 -1.45
C ALA A 104 -17.04 4.22 -0.22
N HIS A 105 -17.26 2.92 0.01
CA HIS A 105 -17.93 2.41 1.23
C HIS A 105 -16.94 1.94 2.30
N VAL A 106 -15.73 1.58 1.86
CA VAL A 106 -14.59 1.22 2.71
C VAL A 106 -13.34 1.78 2.05
N ILE A 107 -12.43 2.35 2.83
CA ILE A 107 -11.08 2.74 2.40
C ILE A 107 -10.05 1.92 3.19
N ASP A 108 -9.21 1.17 2.48
CA ASP A 108 -8.13 0.43 3.11
C ASP A 108 -6.95 0.30 2.15
N GLY A 109 -5.74 0.31 2.70
CA GLY A 109 -4.49 0.12 1.96
C GLY A 109 -3.40 1.13 2.33
N PRO A 110 -2.12 0.76 2.20
CA PRO A 110 -1.02 1.60 2.64
C PRO A 110 -0.67 2.73 1.65
N SER A 111 -1.34 2.82 0.50
CA SER A 111 -0.91 3.67 -0.62
C SER A 111 -1.03 5.18 -0.39
N ALA A 112 -1.71 5.59 0.68
CA ALA A 112 -1.79 7.00 1.10
C ALA A 112 -0.71 7.37 2.13
N GLY A 113 0.17 6.44 2.52
CA GLY A 113 1.15 6.65 3.58
C GLY A 113 2.03 7.89 3.37
N GLY A 114 2.57 8.08 2.16
CA GLY A 114 3.38 9.26 1.85
C GLY A 114 2.60 10.57 1.95
N ALA A 115 1.33 10.56 1.53
CA ALA A 115 0.44 11.72 1.63
C ALA A 115 0.08 12.05 3.09
N LEU A 116 -0.19 11.04 3.90
CA LEU A 116 -0.44 11.17 5.34
C LEU A 116 0.77 11.80 6.04
N ALA A 117 1.98 11.30 5.78
CA ALA A 117 3.21 11.84 6.36
C ALA A 117 3.43 13.31 5.96
N LEU A 118 3.24 13.63 4.68
CA LEU A 118 3.37 14.99 4.18
C LEU A 118 2.35 15.94 4.82
N ALA A 119 1.09 15.52 4.96
CA ALA A 119 0.06 16.33 5.60
C ALA A 119 0.36 16.56 7.09
N THR A 120 0.82 15.55 7.81
CA THR A 120 1.20 15.71 9.22
C THR A 120 2.39 16.66 9.37
N ILE A 121 3.40 16.58 8.50
CA ILE A 121 4.52 17.53 8.45
C ILE A 121 4.01 18.95 8.12
N SER A 122 3.14 19.09 7.12
CA SER A 122 2.54 20.36 6.71
C SER A 122 1.78 21.03 7.87
N ALA A 123 1.03 20.25 8.65
CA ALA A 123 0.29 20.74 9.82
C ALA A 123 1.24 21.31 10.88
N ILE A 124 2.37 20.65 11.13
CA ILE A 124 3.41 21.09 12.09
C ILE A 124 4.14 22.34 11.58
N GLU A 125 4.59 22.33 10.32
CA GLU A 125 5.39 23.42 9.75
C GLU A 125 4.55 24.65 9.39
N GLY A 126 3.22 24.53 9.35
CA GLY A 126 2.32 25.60 8.92
C GLY A 126 2.51 25.98 7.44
N ARG A 127 2.96 25.02 6.62
CA ARG A 127 3.17 25.19 5.18
C ARG A 127 2.02 24.55 4.43
N GLU A 128 1.21 25.36 3.76
CA GLU A 128 0.07 24.86 2.99
C GLU A 128 0.51 24.02 1.80
N ILE A 129 -0.15 22.87 1.61
CA ILE A 129 -0.02 22.03 0.42
C ILE A 129 -0.99 22.57 -0.63
N SER A 130 -0.54 22.70 -1.88
CA SER A 130 -1.39 23.18 -2.97
C SER A 130 -2.61 22.27 -3.18
N GLY A 131 -3.79 22.85 -3.37
CA GLY A 131 -5.01 22.10 -3.71
C GLY A 131 -4.94 21.36 -5.05
N ASN A 132 -3.97 21.70 -5.91
CA ASN A 132 -3.74 21.02 -7.19
C ASN A 132 -2.65 19.94 -7.12
N PHE A 133 -2.25 19.54 -5.91
CA PHE A 133 -1.26 18.52 -5.65
C PHE A 133 -1.92 17.24 -5.12
N ALA A 134 -1.45 16.09 -5.59
CA ALA A 134 -1.74 14.79 -4.98
C ALA A 134 -0.54 13.85 -5.14
N MET A 135 -0.54 12.76 -4.39
CA MET A 135 0.47 11.72 -4.54
C MET A 135 -0.08 10.33 -4.21
N THR A 136 0.62 9.30 -4.68
CA THR A 136 0.44 7.93 -4.21
C THR A 136 1.79 7.34 -3.81
N GLY A 137 1.80 6.49 -2.79
CA GLY A 137 3.01 5.84 -2.29
C GLY A 137 2.83 5.40 -0.84
N THR A 138 3.36 4.22 -0.50
CA THR A 138 3.45 3.85 0.92
C THR A 138 4.53 4.68 1.60
N ILE A 139 4.53 4.72 2.93
CA ILE A 139 5.62 5.29 3.71
C ILE A 139 6.16 4.23 4.66
N ASN A 140 7.48 4.12 4.74
CA ASN A 140 8.16 3.28 5.72
C ASN A 140 8.65 4.14 6.90
N GLU A 141 8.98 3.50 8.03
CA GLU A 141 9.45 4.18 9.26
C GLU A 141 10.71 5.04 9.02
N ASP A 142 11.56 4.66 8.05
CA ASP A 142 12.75 5.44 7.66
C ASP A 142 12.45 6.63 6.74
N GLY A 143 11.18 6.89 6.44
CA GLY A 143 10.73 7.96 5.55
C GLY A 143 10.85 7.63 4.06
N SER A 144 11.20 6.41 3.66
CA SER A 144 11.20 6.00 2.26
C SER A 144 9.79 5.78 1.70
N VAL A 145 9.59 6.19 0.44
CA VAL A 145 8.33 6.05 -0.29
C VAL A 145 8.34 4.73 -1.05
N GLY A 146 7.37 3.86 -0.75
CA GLY A 146 7.31 2.52 -1.32
C GLY A 146 6.28 2.35 -2.44
N PRO A 147 6.39 1.24 -3.20
CA PRO A 147 5.60 1.01 -4.41
C PRO A 147 4.13 0.77 -4.13
N VAL A 148 3.29 1.12 -5.10
CA VAL A 148 1.84 0.94 -5.03
C VAL A 148 1.26 0.31 -6.30
N GLY A 149 0.06 -0.24 -6.20
CA GLY A 149 -0.71 -0.70 -7.35
C GLY A 149 -1.43 0.43 -8.08
N GLU A 150 -1.73 0.18 -9.36
CA GLU A 150 -2.68 0.94 -10.20
C GLU A 150 -2.34 2.44 -10.34
N VAL A 151 -1.05 2.75 -10.47
CA VAL A 151 -0.54 4.13 -10.56
C VAL A 151 -1.24 4.93 -11.66
N LEU A 152 -1.41 4.37 -12.86
CA LEU A 152 -2.03 5.10 -13.98
C LEU A 152 -3.52 5.40 -13.73
N VAL A 153 -4.25 4.48 -13.07
CA VAL A 153 -5.68 4.67 -12.73
C VAL A 153 -5.83 5.79 -11.70
N LYS A 154 -4.94 5.81 -10.71
CA LYS A 154 -4.89 6.87 -9.68
C LYS A 154 -4.48 8.22 -10.25
N ALA A 155 -3.47 8.25 -11.11
CA ALA A 155 -3.04 9.44 -11.82
C ALA A 155 -4.19 10.02 -12.68
N LYS A 156 -4.94 9.15 -13.37
CA LYS A 156 -6.14 9.58 -14.11
C LYS A 156 -7.19 10.19 -13.18
N ALA A 157 -7.48 9.57 -12.04
CA ALA A 157 -8.47 10.09 -11.10
C ALA A 157 -8.04 11.45 -10.51
N ALA A 158 -6.75 11.63 -10.24
CA ALA A 158 -6.20 12.92 -9.85
C ALA A 158 -6.45 13.97 -10.94
N ALA A 159 -6.06 13.68 -12.17
CA ALA A 159 -6.26 14.56 -13.33
C ALA A 159 -7.73 14.92 -13.56
N ASP A 160 -8.63 13.93 -13.50
CA ASP A 160 -10.08 14.14 -13.68
C ASP A 160 -10.67 15.12 -12.63
N ASN A 161 -9.99 15.30 -11.48
CA ASN A 161 -10.37 16.21 -10.41
C ASN A 161 -9.52 17.50 -10.36
N GLY A 162 -8.76 17.81 -11.41
CA GLY A 162 -8.02 19.07 -11.53
C GLY A 162 -6.68 19.12 -10.81
N ILE A 163 -6.13 17.98 -10.40
CA ILE A 163 -4.75 17.89 -9.94
C ILE A 163 -3.81 18.08 -11.12
N THR A 164 -2.84 18.98 -10.96
CA THR A 164 -1.85 19.32 -12.00
C THR A 164 -0.44 18.81 -11.67
N VAL A 165 -0.17 18.46 -10.41
CA VAL A 165 1.10 17.88 -9.96
C VAL A 165 0.82 16.59 -9.20
N PHE A 166 1.44 15.49 -9.66
CA PHE A 166 1.21 14.16 -9.10
C PHE A 166 2.52 13.42 -8.83
N LEU A 167 2.75 12.99 -7.58
CA LEU A 167 3.94 12.21 -7.24
C LEU A 167 3.67 10.71 -7.20
N ILE A 168 4.62 9.94 -7.71
CA ILE A 168 4.60 8.47 -7.74
C ILE A 168 5.88 7.89 -7.13
N PRO A 169 5.88 6.64 -6.63
CA PRO A 169 7.09 6.02 -6.11
C PRO A 169 8.14 5.82 -7.19
N GLU A 170 9.41 5.96 -6.82
CA GLU A 170 10.56 5.69 -7.70
C GLU A 170 10.51 4.25 -8.27
N GLY A 171 10.81 4.13 -9.57
CA GLY A 171 10.78 2.87 -10.31
C GLY A 171 9.39 2.50 -10.85
N GLN A 172 8.39 3.39 -10.74
CA GLN A 172 7.02 3.12 -11.19
C GLN A 172 6.57 3.94 -12.42
N VAL A 173 7.49 4.64 -13.11
CA VAL A 173 7.18 5.35 -14.38
C VAL A 173 6.47 4.45 -15.39
N VAL A 174 6.90 3.20 -15.51
CA VAL A 174 6.39 2.30 -16.55
C VAL A 174 5.30 1.42 -15.95
N GLN A 175 4.07 1.56 -16.46
CA GLN A 175 2.92 0.75 -16.08
C GLN A 175 2.46 -0.14 -17.24
N ASN A 176 2.05 -1.38 -16.95
CA ASN A 176 1.42 -2.25 -17.94
C ASN A 176 -0.09 -2.02 -17.95
N GLN A 177 -0.65 -1.70 -19.11
CA GLN A 177 -2.08 -1.47 -19.32
C GLN A 177 -2.68 -2.52 -20.26
N TYR A 178 -3.75 -3.17 -19.83
CA TYR A 178 -4.41 -4.19 -20.63
C TYR A 178 -5.46 -3.54 -21.53
N VAL A 179 -5.18 -3.46 -22.84
CA VAL A 179 -6.09 -2.86 -23.81
C VAL A 179 -6.89 -3.91 -24.56
N ARG A 180 -8.21 -3.68 -24.67
CA ARG A 180 -9.14 -4.49 -25.47
C ARG A 180 -9.01 -4.13 -26.95
N LYS A 181 -8.53 -5.05 -27.77
CA LYS A 181 -8.51 -4.92 -29.24
C LYS A 181 -9.62 -5.76 -29.86
N ILE A 182 -10.50 -5.12 -30.62
CA ILE A 182 -11.57 -5.79 -31.34
C ILE A 182 -11.20 -5.82 -32.83
N LYS A 183 -11.12 -7.01 -33.42
CA LYS A 183 -10.95 -7.22 -34.86
C LYS A 183 -12.23 -7.82 -35.42
N THR A 184 -12.71 -7.33 -36.56
CA THR A 184 -13.92 -7.83 -37.23
C THR A 184 -13.52 -8.51 -38.54
N PRO A 185 -13.11 -9.79 -38.52
CA PRO A 185 -12.60 -10.47 -39.72
C PRO A 185 -13.71 -10.76 -40.76
N SER A 186 -14.98 -10.77 -40.36
CA SER A 186 -16.12 -10.91 -41.27
C SER A 186 -17.40 -10.32 -40.66
N PRO A 187 -18.43 -9.99 -41.46
CA PRO A 187 -19.69 -9.43 -40.95
C PRO A 187 -20.34 -10.36 -39.93
N GLY A 188 -20.60 -9.84 -38.72
CA GLY A 188 -21.17 -10.60 -37.60
C GLY A 188 -20.16 -11.34 -36.73
N TRP A 189 -18.86 -11.32 -37.06
CA TRP A 189 -17.80 -11.92 -36.25
C TRP A 189 -16.89 -10.84 -35.66
N TYR A 190 -16.61 -10.91 -34.37
CA TYR A 190 -15.55 -10.13 -33.74
C TYR A 190 -14.63 -11.04 -32.94
N ILE A 191 -13.33 -10.75 -33.01
CA ILE A 191 -12.30 -11.34 -32.18
C ILE A 191 -11.88 -10.24 -31.21
N GLU A 192 -11.97 -10.53 -29.94
CA GLU A 192 -11.53 -9.67 -28.87
C GLU A 192 -10.23 -10.21 -28.29
N THR A 193 -9.23 -9.36 -28.11
CA THR A 193 -7.95 -9.72 -27.49
C THR A 193 -7.59 -8.68 -26.44
N ILE A 194 -7.09 -9.13 -25.30
CA ILE A 194 -6.58 -8.26 -24.25
C ILE A 194 -5.05 -8.32 -24.32
N GLU A 195 -4.40 -7.19 -24.58
CA GLU A 195 -2.94 -7.11 -24.73
C GLU A 195 -2.34 -6.12 -23.72
N PRO A 196 -1.25 -6.46 -23.01
CA PRO A 196 -0.55 -5.51 -22.16
C PRO A 196 0.26 -4.52 -23.01
N VAL A 197 0.07 -3.23 -22.78
CA VAL A 197 0.79 -2.11 -23.39
C VAL A 197 1.57 -1.40 -22.29
N ARG A 198 2.87 -1.22 -22.49
CA ARG A 198 3.71 -0.43 -21.59
C ARG A 198 3.42 1.05 -21.80
N VAL A 199 3.06 1.74 -20.73
CA VAL A 199 2.77 3.17 -20.72
C VAL A 199 3.78 3.86 -19.80
N ASN A 200 4.48 4.86 -20.33
CA ASN A 200 5.24 5.80 -19.51
C ASN A 200 4.22 6.78 -18.89
N VAL A 201 4.02 6.71 -17.58
CA VAL A 201 3.03 7.51 -16.85
C VAL A 201 3.31 9.00 -16.97
N ILE A 202 4.60 9.40 -16.97
CA ILE A 202 4.99 10.81 -17.04
C ILE A 202 4.56 11.40 -18.40
N GLU A 203 5.03 10.79 -19.49
CA GLU A 203 4.70 11.24 -20.85
C GLU A 203 3.19 11.16 -21.12
N TYR A 204 2.55 10.10 -20.64
CA TYR A 204 1.12 9.89 -20.86
C TYR A 204 0.26 10.91 -20.10
N ALA A 205 0.61 11.23 -18.85
CA ALA A 205 -0.10 12.22 -18.06
C ALA A 205 0.08 13.63 -18.62
N GLU A 206 1.28 13.97 -19.07
CA GLU A 206 1.55 15.25 -19.73
C GLU A 206 0.74 15.38 -21.02
N ASP A 207 0.80 14.39 -21.93
CA ASP A 207 0.11 14.44 -23.23
C ASP A 207 -1.43 14.37 -23.12
N LYS A 208 -1.97 13.57 -22.18
CA LYS A 208 -3.42 13.34 -22.08
C LYS A 208 -4.14 14.24 -21.10
N TRP A 209 -3.45 14.68 -20.06
CA TRP A 209 -4.09 15.30 -18.90
C TRP A 209 -3.50 16.66 -18.54
N ASP A 210 -2.44 17.11 -19.21
CA ASP A 210 -1.72 18.34 -18.85
C ASP A 210 -1.28 18.33 -17.36
N MET A 211 -0.89 17.14 -16.89
CA MET A 211 -0.52 16.89 -15.50
C MET A 211 0.96 16.50 -15.40
N GLU A 212 1.69 17.22 -14.56
CA GLU A 212 3.10 16.97 -14.26
C GLU A 212 3.22 15.79 -13.28
N VAL A 213 4.05 14.81 -13.62
CA VAL A 213 4.28 13.63 -12.79
C VAL A 213 5.76 13.49 -12.45
N HIS A 214 6.07 13.28 -11.16
CA HIS A 214 7.43 13.07 -10.70
C HIS A 214 7.57 11.80 -9.86
N GLU A 215 8.72 11.15 -9.99
CA GLU A 215 9.13 10.08 -9.10
C GLU A 215 9.76 10.63 -7.82
N VAL A 216 9.46 9.96 -6.70
CA VAL A 216 10.03 10.26 -5.40
C VAL A 216 10.41 8.98 -4.67
N SER A 217 11.56 9.00 -4.00
CA SER A 217 12.08 7.86 -3.25
C SER A 217 11.84 7.99 -1.73
N ASN A 218 11.62 9.21 -1.23
CA ASN A 218 11.51 9.49 0.20
C ASN A 218 10.74 10.79 0.51
N ILE A 219 10.37 10.96 1.78
CA ILE A 219 9.56 12.10 2.24
C ILE A 219 10.24 13.46 2.04
N ASN A 220 11.59 13.54 2.05
CA ASN A 220 12.28 14.81 1.83
C ASN A 220 12.15 15.29 0.38
N GLU A 221 12.13 14.38 -0.58
CA GLU A 221 11.85 14.71 -1.99
C GLU A 221 10.40 15.15 -2.16
N VAL A 222 9.47 14.43 -1.53
CA VAL A 222 8.04 14.79 -1.52
C VAL A 222 7.86 16.23 -1.02
N MET A 223 8.50 16.60 0.09
CA MET A 223 8.43 17.96 0.65
C MET A 223 8.96 19.03 -0.32
N LYS A 224 10.03 18.75 -1.07
CA LYS A 224 10.57 19.70 -2.07
C LYS A 224 9.53 20.05 -3.12
N TYR A 225 8.85 19.03 -3.66
CA TYR A 225 7.80 19.22 -4.66
C TYR A 225 6.54 19.87 -4.04
N ALA A 226 6.10 19.39 -2.88
CA ALA A 226 4.88 19.86 -2.23
C ALA A 226 4.97 21.33 -1.79
N PHE A 227 6.16 21.80 -1.43
CA PHE A 227 6.36 23.14 -0.88
C PHE A 227 7.20 24.09 -1.77
N GLY A 228 7.46 23.72 -3.02
CA GLY A 228 7.95 24.65 -4.06
C GLY A 228 9.46 24.81 -4.22
N ASP A 229 10.30 23.91 -3.68
CA ASP A 229 11.73 23.85 -3.99
C ASP A 229 11.95 22.99 -5.25
N ILE A 230 11.53 23.50 -6.41
CA ILE A 230 11.58 22.79 -7.71
C ILE A 230 13.05 22.74 -8.22
N PRO A 231 13.70 21.57 -8.31
CA PRO A 231 14.96 21.45 -9.05
C PRO A 231 14.65 21.41 -10.55
N GLU A 232 15.32 22.24 -11.35
CA GLU A 232 15.36 22.04 -12.80
C GLU A 232 15.92 20.65 -13.12
N ARG A 233 15.20 19.89 -13.94
CA ARG A 233 15.57 18.54 -14.34
C ARG A 233 16.70 18.58 -15.38
N GLU A 234 17.83 17.94 -15.09
CA GLU A 234 18.72 17.44 -16.15
C GLU A 234 18.10 16.16 -16.73
N ALA A 235 17.54 16.26 -17.94
CA ALA A 235 17.06 15.09 -18.66
C ALA A 235 18.26 14.32 -19.22
N GLU A 236 18.48 13.09 -18.76
CA GLU A 236 19.39 12.17 -19.44
C GLU A 236 18.80 11.77 -20.79
N GLU A 237 19.55 12.05 -21.87
CA GLU A 237 19.24 11.65 -23.23
C GLU A 237 19.39 10.13 -23.34
N ILE A 238 18.27 9.40 -23.42
CA ILE A 238 18.27 7.99 -23.79
C ILE A 238 17.99 7.90 -25.29
N ASP A 239 18.89 7.23 -26.01
CA ASP A 239 18.80 7.05 -27.46
C ASP A 239 17.43 6.47 -27.86
N ARG A 240 16.73 7.21 -28.72
CA ARG A 240 15.45 6.77 -29.29
C ARG A 240 15.70 5.58 -30.22
N ILE A 241 14.99 4.48 -29.98
CA ILE A 241 14.98 3.32 -30.87
C ILE A 241 14.35 3.72 -32.21
N GLU A 242 15.04 3.46 -33.32
CA GLU A 242 14.56 3.78 -34.68
C GLU A 242 13.19 3.15 -34.97
N GLU A 243 12.26 3.93 -35.53
CA GLU A 243 10.86 3.57 -35.80
C GLU A 243 10.63 2.38 -36.76
N ASN A 244 11.69 1.77 -37.30
CA ASN A 244 11.62 0.67 -38.27
C ASN A 244 12.23 -0.63 -37.77
N ILE A 245 12.02 -0.99 -36.50
CA ILE A 245 12.22 -2.36 -36.05
C ILE A 245 10.95 -3.16 -36.33
N THR A 246 10.92 -3.87 -37.45
CA THR A 246 9.95 -4.96 -37.65
C THR A 246 10.33 -6.13 -36.76
N LEU A 247 9.58 -6.30 -35.67
CA LEU A 247 9.68 -7.47 -34.81
C LEU A 247 9.17 -8.71 -35.56
N PRO A 248 9.81 -9.87 -35.41
CA PRO A 248 9.26 -11.12 -35.90
C PRO A 248 7.91 -11.39 -35.23
N ASN A 249 7.01 -12.04 -35.94
CA ASN A 249 5.75 -12.51 -35.36
C ASN A 249 6.04 -13.30 -34.09
N PHE A 250 5.44 -12.86 -32.98
CA PHE A 250 5.50 -13.60 -31.75
C PHE A 250 4.70 -14.90 -31.91
N THR A 251 5.42 -16.02 -31.89
CA THR A 251 4.83 -17.33 -31.62
C THR A 251 5.13 -17.65 -30.17
N SER A 252 4.09 -17.78 -29.33
CA SER A 252 4.26 -18.47 -28.05
C SER A 252 4.74 -19.89 -28.39
N PRO A 253 5.92 -20.32 -27.93
CA PRO A 253 6.34 -21.71 -28.12
C PRO A 253 5.54 -22.66 -27.22
N VAL A 254 4.88 -22.13 -26.18
CA VAL A 254 4.12 -22.93 -25.21
C VAL A 254 2.72 -23.13 -25.75
N ASN A 255 2.53 -24.25 -26.45
CA ASN A 255 1.23 -24.66 -26.99
C ASN A 255 0.22 -25.03 -25.90
N ASP A 256 0.62 -25.11 -24.63
CA ASP A 256 -0.26 -25.55 -23.56
C ASP A 256 0.21 -25.07 -22.17
N TYR A 257 -0.51 -24.14 -21.53
CA TYR A 257 -0.25 -23.75 -20.13
C TYR A 257 -0.59 -24.88 -19.12
N ASN A 258 -1.10 -26.02 -19.61
CA ASN A 258 -1.37 -27.21 -18.82
C ASN A 258 -0.15 -27.78 -18.08
N GLU A 259 1.08 -27.45 -18.50
CA GLU A 259 2.31 -27.97 -17.88
C GLU A 259 2.46 -27.55 -16.40
N PHE A 260 1.83 -26.45 -15.97
CA PHE A 260 1.87 -25.97 -14.58
C PHE A 260 0.56 -26.17 -13.81
N SER A 261 -0.48 -26.73 -14.43
CA SER A 261 -1.78 -26.95 -13.76
C SER A 261 -1.64 -27.79 -12.51
N TRP A 262 -0.73 -28.76 -12.50
CA TRP A 262 -0.46 -29.59 -11.32
C TRP A 262 0.07 -28.77 -10.13
N MET A 263 0.84 -27.70 -10.36
CA MET A 263 1.34 -26.84 -9.28
C MET A 263 0.20 -26.03 -8.66
N VAL A 264 -0.72 -25.55 -9.49
CA VAL A 264 -1.91 -24.83 -9.02
C VAL A 264 -2.81 -25.76 -8.22
N SER A 265 -3.06 -26.97 -8.72
CA SER A 265 -3.86 -27.97 -7.99
C SER A 265 -3.21 -28.38 -6.66
N ASP A 266 -1.88 -28.51 -6.61
CA ASP A 266 -1.16 -28.81 -5.36
C ASP A 266 -1.29 -27.68 -4.34
N GLU A 267 -1.10 -26.42 -4.77
CA GLU A 267 -1.25 -25.25 -3.89
C GLU A 267 -2.70 -25.05 -3.41
N LEU A 268 -3.70 -25.26 -4.27
CA LEU A 268 -5.12 -25.25 -3.89
C LEU A 268 -5.43 -26.33 -2.86
N THR A 269 -5.01 -27.57 -3.12
CA THR A 269 -5.19 -28.70 -2.20
C THR A 269 -4.52 -28.41 -0.85
N ARG A 270 -3.32 -27.82 -0.87
CA ARG A 270 -2.62 -27.43 0.35
C ARG A 270 -3.38 -26.35 1.12
N ALA A 271 -3.91 -25.35 0.43
CA ALA A 271 -4.70 -24.28 1.02
C ALA A 271 -6.00 -24.82 1.66
N GLU A 272 -6.73 -25.69 0.96
CA GLU A 272 -7.95 -26.32 1.46
C GLU A 272 -7.69 -27.15 2.73
N ASN A 273 -6.64 -27.95 2.72
CA ASN A 273 -6.27 -28.80 3.86
C ASN A 273 -5.89 -27.97 5.08
N ILE A 274 -5.02 -26.97 4.91
CA ILE A 274 -4.59 -26.11 6.02
C ILE A 274 -5.77 -25.30 6.56
N TYR A 275 -6.57 -24.70 5.67
CA TYR A 275 -7.76 -23.94 6.06
C TYR A 275 -8.73 -24.79 6.88
N SER A 276 -9.04 -26.00 6.41
CA SER A 276 -9.97 -26.91 7.09
C SER A 276 -9.42 -27.35 8.45
N GLN A 277 -8.14 -27.75 8.50
CA GLN A 277 -7.47 -28.12 9.73
C GLN A 277 -7.51 -27.01 10.77
N VAL A 278 -7.13 -25.78 10.39
CA VAL A 278 -7.06 -24.66 11.32
C VAL A 278 -8.46 -24.23 11.77
N THR A 279 -9.47 -24.34 10.92
CA THR A 279 -10.87 -24.11 11.28
C THR A 279 -11.30 -25.08 12.39
N GLU A 280 -11.03 -26.38 12.23
CA GLU A 280 -11.34 -27.39 13.25
C GLU A 280 -10.55 -27.18 14.56
N GLU A 281 -9.26 -26.84 14.46
CA GLU A 281 -8.41 -26.51 15.62
C GLU A 281 -8.97 -25.28 16.36
N LEU A 282 -9.41 -24.24 15.65
CA LEU A 282 -9.99 -23.04 16.25
C LEU A 282 -11.31 -23.33 16.98
N GLU A 283 -12.21 -24.07 16.34
CA GLU A 283 -13.50 -24.45 16.91
C GLU A 283 -13.32 -25.26 18.20
N SER A 284 -12.43 -26.26 18.16
CA SER A 284 -12.14 -27.16 19.28
C SER A 284 -11.23 -26.56 20.36
N SER A 285 -10.58 -25.42 20.10
CA SER A 285 -9.66 -24.80 21.06
C SER A 285 -10.32 -24.41 22.39
N GLY A 286 -9.55 -24.39 23.48
CA GLY A 286 -10.01 -23.94 24.80
C GLY A 286 -10.01 -22.41 24.99
N LEU A 287 -9.86 -21.65 23.90
CA LEU A 287 -9.63 -20.21 23.95
C LEU A 287 -10.86 -19.42 24.44
N PRO A 288 -10.66 -18.26 25.10
CA PRO A 288 -11.72 -17.31 25.41
C PRO A 288 -12.54 -16.93 24.18
N GLN A 289 -13.85 -16.72 24.36
CA GLN A 289 -14.77 -16.47 23.26
C GLN A 289 -14.40 -15.21 22.46
N GLU A 290 -13.87 -14.18 23.12
CA GLU A 290 -13.43 -12.95 22.48
C GLU A 290 -12.25 -13.20 21.51
N ILE A 291 -11.29 -14.03 21.92
CA ILE A 291 -10.14 -14.41 21.07
C ILE A 291 -10.62 -15.28 19.91
N LYS A 292 -11.52 -16.25 20.16
CA LYS A 292 -12.08 -17.08 19.10
C LYS A 292 -12.75 -16.25 18.02
N LEU A 293 -13.54 -15.23 18.40
CA LEU A 293 -14.21 -14.36 17.42
C LEU A 293 -13.23 -13.60 16.53
N LEU A 294 -12.16 -13.04 17.11
CA LEU A 294 -11.11 -12.35 16.34
C LEU A 294 -10.39 -13.29 15.36
N LEU A 295 -10.03 -14.49 15.83
CA LEU A 295 -9.37 -15.49 14.99
C LEU A 295 -10.30 -16.04 13.90
N SER A 296 -11.61 -16.15 14.19
CA SER A 296 -12.62 -16.55 13.20
C SER A 296 -12.80 -15.50 12.10
N GLU A 297 -12.67 -14.20 12.42
CA GLU A 297 -12.69 -13.13 11.41
C GLU A 297 -11.50 -13.25 10.44
N LEU A 298 -10.30 -13.48 10.98
CA LEU A 298 -9.10 -13.73 10.16
C LEU A 298 -9.25 -14.99 9.30
N MET A 299 -9.83 -16.07 9.84
CA MET A 299 -10.15 -17.27 9.06
C MET A 299 -11.20 -16.99 7.98
N GLY A 300 -12.19 -16.12 8.24
CA GLY A 300 -13.12 -15.66 7.21
C GLY A 300 -12.39 -15.03 6.01
N GLY A 301 -11.40 -14.17 6.27
CA GLY A 301 -10.52 -13.61 5.23
C GLY A 301 -9.74 -14.68 4.47
N SER A 302 -9.20 -15.68 5.18
CA SER A 302 -8.54 -16.85 4.57
C SER A 302 -9.47 -17.63 3.64
N GLY A 303 -10.73 -17.82 4.05
CA GLY A 303 -11.76 -18.50 3.26
C GLY A 303 -12.10 -17.75 1.98
N GLU A 304 -12.17 -16.42 2.02
CA GLU A 304 -12.39 -15.59 0.82
C GLU A 304 -11.22 -15.65 -0.17
N TYR A 305 -9.96 -15.74 0.32
CA TYR A 305 -8.82 -16.00 -0.55
C TYR A 305 -8.92 -17.36 -1.24
N LEU A 306 -9.27 -18.41 -0.49
CA LEU A 306 -9.41 -19.76 -1.03
C LEU A 306 -10.55 -19.87 -2.06
N LYS A 307 -11.67 -19.20 -1.80
CA LYS A 307 -12.81 -19.13 -2.74
C LYS A 307 -12.39 -18.45 -4.04
N ARG A 308 -11.73 -17.29 -3.96
CA ARG A 308 -11.20 -16.58 -5.14
C ARG A 308 -10.19 -17.42 -5.91
N ALA A 309 -9.32 -18.16 -5.22
CA ALA A 309 -8.36 -19.04 -5.86
C ALA A 309 -9.05 -20.10 -6.74
N ASN A 310 -10.12 -20.71 -6.24
CA ASN A 310 -10.95 -21.68 -6.98
C ASN A 310 -11.73 -21.04 -8.14
N ASP A 311 -12.35 -19.87 -7.92
CA ASP A 311 -13.12 -19.16 -8.95
C ASP A 311 -12.24 -18.74 -10.15
N ILE A 312 -11.00 -18.34 -9.88
CA ILE A 312 -10.02 -17.88 -10.87
C ILE A 312 -9.38 -19.07 -11.62
N GLU A 313 -9.19 -20.21 -10.95
CA GLU A 313 -8.70 -21.44 -11.57
C GLU A 313 -9.67 -21.95 -12.64
N GLY A 314 -10.97 -21.95 -12.34
CA GLY A 314 -12.04 -22.30 -13.29
C GLY A 314 -12.12 -21.40 -14.53
N GLN A 315 -11.39 -20.28 -14.54
CA GLN A 315 -11.27 -19.35 -15.66
C GLN A 315 -9.94 -19.47 -16.42
N GLY A 316 -9.04 -20.37 -16.01
CA GLY A 316 -7.76 -20.62 -16.68
C GLY A 316 -6.60 -19.71 -16.26
N TYR A 317 -6.75 -18.91 -15.19
CA TYR A 317 -5.70 -18.01 -14.70
C TYR A 317 -4.84 -18.68 -13.62
N ALA A 318 -3.99 -19.60 -14.05
CA ALA A 318 -3.18 -20.48 -13.19
C ALA A 318 -2.35 -19.74 -12.11
N TYR A 319 -1.59 -18.71 -12.50
CA TYR A 319 -0.74 -17.96 -11.58
C TYR A 319 -1.57 -17.20 -10.53
N SER A 320 -2.61 -16.50 -10.97
CA SER A 320 -3.48 -15.72 -10.10
C SER A 320 -4.19 -16.61 -9.07
N SER A 321 -4.63 -17.81 -9.50
CA SER A 321 -5.18 -18.81 -8.59
C SER A 321 -4.16 -19.25 -7.53
N ALA A 322 -2.95 -19.63 -7.94
CA ALA A 322 -1.90 -20.06 -7.01
C ALA A 322 -1.53 -18.95 -6.00
N ASN A 323 -1.52 -17.68 -6.42
CA ASN A 323 -1.25 -16.55 -5.54
C ASN A 323 -2.35 -16.37 -4.47
N GLU A 324 -3.62 -16.48 -4.84
CA GLU A 324 -4.72 -16.40 -3.87
C GLU A 324 -4.74 -17.61 -2.92
N ALA A 325 -4.44 -18.81 -3.41
CA ALA A 325 -4.27 -20.00 -2.57
C ALA A 325 -3.14 -19.80 -1.55
N PHE A 326 -2.00 -19.24 -1.98
CA PHE A 326 -0.88 -18.92 -1.10
C PHE A 326 -1.26 -17.93 0.00
N LYS A 327 -2.02 -16.86 -0.30
CA LYS A 327 -2.51 -15.91 0.71
C LYS A 327 -3.39 -16.59 1.77
N SER A 328 -4.25 -17.54 1.35
CA SER A 328 -5.03 -18.35 2.28
C SER A 328 -4.12 -19.18 3.20
N ILE A 329 -3.12 -19.85 2.65
CA ILE A 329 -2.15 -20.65 3.43
C ILE A 329 -1.45 -19.81 4.49
N ILE A 330 -0.95 -18.63 4.13
CA ILE A 330 -0.26 -17.74 5.08
C ILE A 330 -1.22 -17.30 6.19
N THR A 331 -2.42 -16.83 5.82
CA THR A 331 -3.41 -16.34 6.79
C THR A 331 -3.84 -17.45 7.76
N SER A 332 -4.11 -18.66 7.24
CA SER A 332 -4.45 -19.82 8.07
C SER A 332 -3.32 -20.23 9.01
N ASN A 333 -2.05 -20.20 8.55
CA ASN A 333 -0.92 -20.51 9.42
C ASN A 333 -0.70 -19.45 10.52
N VAL A 334 -0.95 -18.17 10.22
CA VAL A 334 -0.92 -17.12 11.27
C VAL A 334 -1.96 -17.42 12.34
N VAL A 335 -3.19 -17.77 11.94
CA VAL A 335 -4.23 -18.17 12.91
C VAL A 335 -3.80 -19.40 13.71
N LYS A 336 -3.20 -20.41 13.06
CA LYS A 336 -2.67 -21.60 13.73
C LYS A 336 -1.62 -21.24 14.79
N ASP A 337 -0.67 -20.39 14.43
CA ASP A 337 0.39 -19.95 15.34
C ASP A 337 -0.20 -19.14 16.52
N LEU A 338 -1.24 -18.33 16.28
CA LEU A 338 -1.96 -17.63 17.34
C LEU A 338 -2.74 -18.58 18.25
N ILE A 339 -3.39 -19.62 17.71
CA ILE A 339 -4.06 -20.65 18.52
C ILE A 339 -3.04 -21.32 19.44
N GLY A 340 -1.89 -21.73 18.90
CA GLY A 340 -0.82 -22.36 19.67
C GLY A 340 -0.25 -21.43 20.74
N TYR A 341 0.00 -20.16 20.39
CA TYR A 341 0.48 -19.13 21.32
C TYR A 341 -0.47 -18.93 22.50
N TYR A 342 -1.76 -18.69 22.25
CA TYR A 342 -2.75 -18.44 23.31
C TYR A 342 -3.15 -19.70 24.08
N SER A 343 -2.93 -20.89 23.52
CA SER A 343 -3.19 -22.16 24.20
C SER A 343 -1.99 -22.65 25.01
N SER A 344 -0.80 -22.05 24.84
CA SER A 344 0.42 -22.44 25.54
C SER A 344 0.43 -21.94 26.99
N GLU A 345 0.89 -22.77 27.92
CA GLU A 345 1.18 -22.34 29.30
C GLU A 345 2.35 -21.34 29.36
N ASN A 346 3.24 -21.37 28.36
CA ASN A 346 4.38 -20.46 28.22
C ASN A 346 4.46 -19.94 26.77
N PRO A 347 3.86 -18.78 26.48
CA PRO A 347 3.78 -18.25 25.12
C PRO A 347 5.14 -17.87 24.53
N ASP A 348 6.08 -17.36 25.34
CA ASP A 348 7.44 -17.01 24.89
C ASP A 348 8.19 -18.26 24.40
N GLN A 349 8.09 -19.35 25.16
CA GLN A 349 8.69 -20.63 24.78
C GLN A 349 8.06 -21.20 23.49
N TYR A 350 6.77 -20.96 23.26
CA TYR A 350 6.11 -21.35 22.01
C TYR A 350 6.69 -20.59 20.82
N ILE A 351 6.90 -19.28 20.95
CA ILE A 351 7.53 -18.45 19.91
C ILE A 351 8.94 -18.96 19.60
N ASP A 352 9.76 -19.24 20.63
CA ASP A 352 11.13 -19.74 20.44
C ASP A 352 11.17 -21.08 19.68
N LEU A 353 10.26 -21.99 20.03
CA LEU A 353 10.10 -23.27 19.33
C LEU A 353 9.68 -23.05 17.88
N ARG A 354 8.72 -22.16 17.64
CA ARG A 354 8.23 -21.86 16.30
C ARG A 354 9.31 -21.23 15.42
N LEU A 355 10.09 -20.29 15.94
CA LEU A 355 11.23 -19.72 15.25
C LEU A 355 12.28 -20.77 14.90
N THR A 356 12.54 -21.72 15.82
CA THR A 356 13.47 -22.82 15.59
C THR A 356 12.99 -23.76 14.47
N GLU A 357 11.69 -24.07 14.44
CA GLU A 357 11.08 -24.85 13.36
C GLU A 357 11.20 -24.13 12.00
N ILE A 358 10.88 -22.84 11.95
CA ILE A 358 10.97 -22.03 10.73
C ILE A 358 12.41 -21.98 10.22
N LYS A 359 13.40 -21.74 11.11
CA LYS A 359 14.83 -21.78 10.75
C LYS A 359 15.24 -23.13 10.17
N THR A 360 14.78 -24.21 10.78
CA THR A 360 15.05 -25.58 10.29
C THR A 360 14.44 -25.80 8.90
N GLN A 361 13.21 -25.33 8.68
CA GLN A 361 12.53 -25.43 7.40
C GLN A 361 13.26 -24.62 6.32
N ILE A 362 13.70 -23.39 6.62
CA ILE A 362 14.47 -22.55 5.70
C ILE A 362 15.78 -23.23 5.29
N ILE A 363 16.52 -23.81 6.25
CA ILE A 363 17.77 -24.54 5.98
C ILE A 363 17.52 -25.74 5.04
N LYS A 364 16.43 -26.49 5.29
CA LYS A 364 16.05 -27.62 4.46
C LYS A 364 15.69 -27.14 3.04
N THR A 365 14.81 -26.16 2.91
CA THR A 365 14.39 -25.60 1.63
C THR A 365 15.57 -25.00 0.86
N LYS A 366 16.51 -24.34 1.54
CA LYS A 366 17.75 -23.85 0.92
C LYS A 366 18.58 -24.97 0.31
N SER A 367 18.71 -26.08 1.02
CA SER A 367 19.44 -27.24 0.50
C SER A 367 18.80 -27.75 -0.78
N GLU A 368 17.46 -27.86 -0.81
CA GLU A 368 16.71 -28.28 -2.00
C GLU A 368 16.81 -27.27 -3.15
N VAL A 369 16.68 -25.97 -2.87
CA VAL A 369 16.81 -24.90 -3.86
C VAL A 369 18.21 -24.91 -4.46
N LEU A 370 19.26 -24.96 -3.64
CA LEU A 370 20.63 -25.00 -4.15
C LEU A 370 20.90 -26.25 -4.98
N GLU A 371 20.44 -27.42 -4.54
CA GLU A 371 20.60 -28.66 -5.30
C GLU A 371 19.94 -28.59 -6.69
N LYS A 372 18.70 -28.10 -6.77
CA LYS A 372 17.95 -27.97 -8.03
C LYS A 372 18.56 -26.89 -8.93
N THR A 373 18.82 -25.72 -8.38
CA THR A 373 19.30 -24.55 -9.15
C THR A 373 20.75 -24.67 -9.60
N ASN A 374 21.60 -25.43 -8.90
CA ASN A 374 22.98 -25.71 -9.35
C ASN A 374 23.02 -26.40 -10.73
N LYS A 375 21.98 -27.16 -11.07
CA LYS A 375 21.84 -27.84 -12.37
C LYS A 375 21.26 -26.93 -13.45
N MET A 376 20.61 -25.83 -13.05
CA MET A 376 19.89 -24.89 -13.92
C MET A 376 20.72 -23.65 -14.27
N ILE A 377 21.72 -23.29 -13.46
CA ILE A 377 22.47 -22.03 -13.65
C ILE A 377 23.37 -22.01 -14.90
N CYS A 378 23.61 -23.18 -15.51
CA CYS A 378 24.35 -23.32 -16.75
C CYS A 378 23.42 -23.47 -17.97
N ASP A 379 22.09 -23.41 -17.76
CA ASP A 379 21.07 -23.55 -18.78
C ASP A 379 20.41 -22.18 -19.04
N PRO A 380 20.62 -21.57 -20.22
CA PRO A 380 20.04 -20.27 -20.55
C PRO A 380 18.51 -20.20 -20.44
N GLU A 381 17.79 -21.31 -20.62
CA GLU A 381 16.33 -21.34 -20.54
C GLU A 381 15.81 -21.35 -19.10
N ASN A 382 16.61 -21.88 -18.16
CA ASN A 382 16.25 -22.06 -16.75
C ASN A 382 17.03 -21.14 -15.80
N PHE A 383 17.95 -20.34 -16.32
CA PHE A 383 18.83 -19.46 -15.55
C PHE A 383 18.05 -18.45 -14.69
N GLU A 384 17.07 -17.76 -15.27
CA GLU A 384 16.26 -16.77 -14.56
C GLU A 384 15.49 -17.39 -13.39
N TRP A 385 15.01 -18.62 -13.57
CA TRP A 385 14.28 -19.36 -12.54
C TRP A 385 15.21 -19.78 -11.40
N ALA A 386 16.44 -20.14 -11.74
CA ALA A 386 17.48 -20.47 -10.78
C ALA A 386 17.88 -19.25 -9.93
N VAL A 387 18.00 -18.08 -10.55
CA VAL A 387 18.30 -16.82 -9.86
C VAL A 387 17.13 -16.43 -8.94
N ALA A 388 15.91 -16.38 -9.46
CA ALA A 388 14.73 -15.98 -8.68
C ALA A 388 14.49 -16.90 -7.46
N ALA A 389 14.68 -18.21 -7.61
CA ALA A 389 14.56 -19.16 -6.50
C ALA A 389 15.64 -18.94 -5.43
N ARG A 390 16.88 -18.61 -5.84
CA ARG A 390 17.99 -18.29 -4.92
C ARG A 390 17.78 -16.98 -4.18
N GLU A 391 17.34 -15.94 -4.88
CA GLU A 391 17.03 -14.65 -4.25
C GLU A 391 15.97 -14.78 -3.17
N ARG A 392 14.88 -15.52 -3.45
CA ARG A 392 13.79 -15.73 -2.49
C ARG A 392 14.24 -16.48 -1.23
N ILE A 393 15.08 -17.50 -1.37
CA ILE A 393 15.57 -18.22 -0.19
C ILE A 393 16.59 -17.39 0.61
N THR A 394 17.45 -16.61 -0.06
CA THR A 394 18.34 -15.67 0.63
C THR A 394 17.56 -14.57 1.36
N TYR A 395 16.48 -14.07 0.75
CA TYR A 395 15.58 -13.13 1.41
C TYR A 395 14.95 -13.72 2.68
N ALA A 396 14.48 -14.97 2.62
CA ALA A 396 13.92 -15.66 3.78
C ALA A 396 14.94 -15.84 4.92
N GLU A 397 16.19 -16.18 4.60
CA GLU A 397 17.27 -16.32 5.59
C GLU A 397 17.60 -15.02 6.32
N ASN A 398 17.49 -13.87 5.65
CA ASN A 398 17.84 -12.58 6.24
C ASN A 398 16.74 -12.00 7.14
N ARG A 399 15.57 -12.65 7.23
CA ARG A 399 14.37 -12.16 7.93
C ARG A 399 14.04 -12.95 9.21
N VAL A 400 14.73 -14.05 9.51
CA VAL A 400 14.47 -14.96 10.66
C VAL A 400 15.76 -15.18 11.43
#